data_AF-A0A0F9K0I9-F1
#
_entry.id   AF-A0A0F9K0I9-F1
#
_cell.length_a   1.000
_cell.length_b   1.000
_cell.length_c   1.000
_cell.angle_alpha   90.00
_cell.angle_beta   90.00
_cell.angle_gamma   90.00
#
_symmetry.space_group_name_H-M   'P 1'
#
loop_
_entity.id
_entity.type
_entity.pdbx_description
1 polymer ?
#
loop_
_entity_poly.entity_id
_entity_poly.type
_entity_poly.pdbx_seq_one_letter_code
_entity_poly.pdbx_strand_id
1 'polypeptide(L)'
;MRETNPELHRQRVSESLRGKFGEESRRWKGNDAGYVAIHLWLVKHFGKADHCDYCNTLWASRYEWANKYHSESRNRDDYIQLCPSCHRLFDQQNKCRKGHPYTPQTTYVNIRGHRRCLICKG
;
A
#
# COMPACT_ATOMS: atom_id res chain seq x y z
N MET A 1 44.99 -4.23 24.19
CA MET A 1 43.70 -4.38 23.47
C MET A 1 42.74 -3.35 24.05
N ARG A 2 42.02 -2.57 23.24
CA ARG A 2 41.01 -1.62 23.75
C ARG A 2 39.72 -2.37 24.00
N GLU A 3 39.35 -2.54 25.26
CA GLU A 3 38.06 -3.11 25.64
C GLU A 3 36.95 -2.12 25.28
N THR A 4 36.02 -2.54 24.41
CA THR A 4 34.87 -1.74 24.03
C THR A 4 33.70 -2.10 24.94
N ASN A 5 33.17 -1.12 25.68
CA ASN A 5 31.94 -1.29 26.46
C ASN A 5 30.75 -1.41 25.47
N PRO A 6 30.11 -2.59 25.34
CA PRO A 6 29.09 -2.85 24.32
C PRO A 6 27.80 -2.05 24.49
N GLU A 7 27.52 -1.59 25.71
CA GLU A 7 26.30 -0.87 26.05
C GLU A 7 26.41 0.61 25.68
N LEU A 8 27.54 1.24 26.01
CA LEU A 8 27.89 2.58 25.54
C LEU A 8 28.00 2.65 24.01
N HIS A 9 28.51 1.59 23.39
CA HIS A 9 28.54 1.49 21.93
C HIS A 9 27.11 1.46 21.34
N ARG A 10 26.19 0.66 21.91
CA ARG A 10 24.79 0.62 21.47
C ARG A 10 24.07 1.96 21.63
N GLN A 11 24.29 2.66 22.75
CA GLN A 11 23.70 3.99 22.97
C GLN A 11 24.18 4.99 21.91
N ARG A 12 25.49 5.09 21.66
CA ARG A 12 26.05 6.01 20.66
C ARG A 12 25.56 5.72 19.25
N VAL A 13 25.43 4.44 18.89
CA VAL A 13 24.82 4.03 17.61
C VAL A 13 23.37 4.53 17.56
N SER A 14 22.57 4.26 18.59
CA SER A 14 21.16 4.69 18.64
C SER A 14 20.99 6.21 18.54
N GLU A 15 21.82 7.00 19.23
CA GLU A 15 21.79 8.46 19.14
C GLU A 15 22.15 8.97 17.74
N SER A 16 23.15 8.36 17.10
CA SER A 16 23.56 8.73 15.74
C SER A 16 22.50 8.44 14.67
N LEU A 17 21.52 7.58 14.98
CA LEU A 17 20.45 7.17 14.07
C LEU A 17 19.13 7.91 14.31
N ARG A 18 19.03 8.71 15.38
CA ARG A 18 17.84 9.53 15.69
C ARG A 18 17.52 10.47 14.52
N GLY A 19 16.26 10.52 14.09
CA GLY A 19 15.82 11.35 12.96
C GLY A 19 16.42 10.98 11.59
N LYS A 20 17.05 9.81 11.44
CA LYS A 20 17.47 9.31 10.11
C LYS A 20 16.41 8.46 9.43
N PHE A 21 15.50 7.87 10.20
CA PHE A 21 14.44 6.98 9.73
C PHE A 21 13.07 7.39 10.29
N GLY A 22 11.99 6.84 9.73
CA GLY A 22 10.63 7.16 10.15
C GLY A 22 10.20 8.57 9.74
N GLU A 23 9.14 9.07 10.37
CA GLU A 23 8.53 10.37 10.04
C GLU A 23 9.43 11.56 10.40
N GLU A 24 10.36 11.37 11.34
CA GLU A 24 11.36 12.36 11.75
C GLU A 24 12.53 12.49 10.75
N SER A 25 12.58 11.64 9.72
CA SER A 25 13.63 11.69 8.71
C SER A 25 13.53 12.95 7.85
N ARG A 26 14.64 13.65 7.60
CA ARG A 26 14.68 14.74 6.60
C ARG A 26 14.34 14.29 5.17
N ARG A 27 14.39 12.97 4.91
CA ARG A 27 13.99 12.35 3.64
C ARG A 27 12.54 11.87 3.64
N TRP A 28 11.82 12.05 4.75
CA TRP A 28 10.42 11.71 4.85
C TRP A 28 9.62 12.59 3.90
N LYS A 29 8.97 11.96 2.93
CA LYS A 29 8.16 12.67 1.93
C LYS A 29 6.69 12.78 2.33
N GLY A 30 6.31 12.38 3.56
CA GLY A 30 4.90 12.32 3.94
C GLY A 30 4.10 11.48 2.95
N ASN A 31 3.03 12.06 2.41
CA ASN A 31 2.16 11.46 1.38
C ASN A 31 2.71 11.59 -0.05
N ASP A 32 3.84 12.26 -0.31
CA ASP A 32 4.50 12.28 -1.63
C ASP A 32 5.48 11.11 -1.81
N ALA A 33 5.22 10.00 -1.13
CA ALA A 33 6.03 8.80 -1.25
C ALA A 33 5.64 8.07 -2.54
N GLY A 34 6.53 8.06 -3.54
CA GLY A 34 6.20 7.42 -4.82
C GLY A 34 5.84 5.93 -4.70
N TYR A 35 5.11 5.43 -5.71
CA TYR A 35 4.60 4.06 -5.84
C TYR A 35 5.44 2.94 -5.20
N VAL A 36 6.75 2.90 -5.49
CA VAL A 36 7.66 1.86 -4.97
C VAL A 36 7.80 1.94 -3.44
N ALA A 37 7.89 3.15 -2.87
CA ALA A 37 8.04 3.35 -1.43
C ALA A 37 6.80 2.88 -0.67
N ILE A 38 5.60 3.12 -1.22
CA ILE A 38 4.33 2.63 -0.68
C ILE A 38 4.27 1.09 -0.72
N HIS A 39 4.66 0.48 -1.84
CA HIS A 39 4.68 -0.98 -1.96
C HIS A 39 5.66 -1.63 -0.97
N LEU A 40 6.85 -1.04 -0.79
CA LEU A 40 7.79 -1.50 0.22
C LEU A 40 7.24 -1.33 1.64
N TRP A 41 6.51 -0.23 1.91
CA TRP A 41 5.86 -0.01 3.19
C TRP A 41 4.78 -1.06 3.47
N LEU A 42 3.93 -1.40 2.49
CA LEU A 42 2.93 -2.45 2.61
C LEU A 42 3.56 -3.80 2.93
N VAL A 43 4.58 -4.19 2.16
CA VAL A 43 5.28 -5.46 2.39
C VAL A 43 5.94 -5.50 3.75
N LYS A 44 6.50 -4.38 4.23
CA LYS A 44 7.14 -4.28 5.54
C LYS A 44 6.15 -4.44 6.70
N HIS A 45 4.94 -3.90 6.60
CA HIS A 45 3.98 -3.84 7.71
C HIS A 45 2.91 -4.93 7.65
N PHE A 46 2.53 -5.39 6.45
CA PHE A 46 1.43 -6.35 6.22
C PHE A 46 1.86 -7.60 5.46
N GLY A 47 3.14 -7.69 5.07
CA GLY A 47 3.64 -8.83 4.30
C GLY A 47 3.37 -8.72 2.79
N LYS A 48 3.86 -9.72 2.07
CA LYS A 48 3.56 -9.86 0.63
C LYS A 48 2.08 -10.20 0.48
N ALA A 49 1.48 -9.74 -0.60
CA ALA A 49 0.17 -10.22 -0.97
C ALA A 49 0.22 -11.75 -1.19
N ASP A 50 -0.75 -12.46 -0.65
CA ASP A 50 -0.78 -13.92 -0.58
C ASP A 50 -2.13 -14.52 -1.01
N HIS A 51 -3.15 -13.68 -1.27
CA HIS A 51 -4.43 -14.13 -1.81
C HIS A 51 -5.04 -13.10 -2.77
N CYS A 52 -6.11 -13.51 -3.44
CA CYS A 52 -6.94 -12.61 -4.24
C CYS A 52 -8.29 -12.42 -3.55
N ASP A 53 -8.54 -11.22 -3.05
CA ASP A 53 -9.81 -10.83 -2.42
C ASP A 53 -11.03 -10.94 -3.36
N TYR A 54 -10.82 -11.10 -4.67
CA TYR A 54 -11.91 -11.10 -5.66
C TYR A 54 -12.33 -12.49 -6.08
N CYS A 55 -11.38 -13.29 -6.53
CA CYS A 55 -11.68 -14.61 -7.09
C CYS A 55 -11.24 -15.76 -6.18
N ASN A 56 -10.50 -15.48 -5.10
CA ASN A 56 -9.93 -16.48 -4.21
C ASN A 56 -9.20 -17.61 -4.96
N THR A 57 -8.65 -17.31 -6.14
CA THR A 57 -7.88 -18.30 -6.90
C THR A 57 -6.70 -18.75 -6.05
N LEU A 58 -6.44 -20.05 -6.04
CA LEU A 58 -5.27 -20.65 -5.40
C LEU A 58 -4.15 -20.93 -6.41
N TRP A 59 -4.40 -20.67 -7.70
CA TRP A 59 -3.54 -21.06 -8.82
C TRP A 59 -2.74 -19.90 -9.40
N ALA A 60 -2.86 -18.70 -8.83
CA ALA A 60 -2.06 -17.57 -9.30
C ALA A 60 -0.59 -17.78 -8.93
N SER A 61 0.31 -17.50 -9.87
CA SER A 61 1.76 -17.60 -9.62
C SER A 61 2.28 -16.52 -8.66
N ARG A 62 1.50 -15.47 -8.42
CA ARG A 62 1.76 -14.39 -7.46
C ARG A 62 0.48 -13.63 -7.14
N TYR A 63 0.54 -12.83 -6.09
CA TYR A 63 -0.47 -11.84 -5.74
C TYR A 63 0.19 -10.48 -5.59
N GLU A 64 -0.60 -9.43 -5.78
CA GLU A 64 -0.15 -8.04 -5.85
C GLU A 64 -1.03 -7.18 -4.94
N TRP A 65 -0.41 -6.24 -4.24
CA TRP A 65 -1.14 -5.17 -3.59
C TRP A 65 -1.62 -4.19 -4.66
N ALA A 66 -2.92 -3.96 -4.72
CA ALA A 66 -3.55 -3.01 -5.61
C ALA A 66 -4.10 -1.84 -4.81
N ASN A 67 -3.89 -0.63 -5.29
CA ASN A 67 -4.39 0.58 -4.65
C ASN A 67 -5.82 0.85 -5.10
N LYS A 68 -6.79 0.89 -4.18
CA LYS A 68 -8.21 1.01 -4.53
C LYS A 68 -8.57 2.33 -5.21
N TYR A 69 -7.80 3.38 -4.91
CA TYR A 69 -8.15 4.76 -5.25
C TYR A 69 -7.01 5.53 -5.93
N HIS A 70 -5.90 4.86 -6.27
CA HIS A 70 -4.66 5.49 -6.73
C HIS A 70 -4.19 6.64 -5.82
N SER A 71 -4.43 6.52 -4.52
CA SER A 71 -4.03 7.52 -3.51
C SER A 71 -2.69 7.15 -2.90
N GLU A 72 -1.82 8.12 -2.62
CA GLU A 72 -0.53 7.90 -1.94
C GLU A 72 -0.70 7.66 -0.41
N SER A 73 -1.72 6.89 -0.02
CA SER A 73 -2.12 6.65 1.35
C SER A 73 -1.27 5.56 2.01
N ARG A 74 -0.91 5.75 3.29
CA ARG A 74 -0.39 4.68 4.16
C ARG A 74 -1.47 4.08 5.06
N ASN A 75 -2.71 4.09 4.62
CA ASN A 75 -3.77 3.30 5.24
C ASN A 75 -3.85 1.94 4.55
N ARG A 76 -3.69 0.84 5.30
CA ARG A 76 -3.88 -0.52 4.78
C ARG A 76 -5.21 -0.61 4.04
N ASP A 77 -6.27 -0.05 4.62
CA ASP A 77 -7.62 -0.19 4.11
C ASP A 77 -7.87 0.56 2.79
N ASP A 78 -6.86 1.23 2.23
CA ASP A 78 -6.90 1.74 0.85
C ASP A 78 -6.33 0.75 -0.17
N TYR A 79 -5.83 -0.40 0.28
CA TYR A 79 -5.25 -1.44 -0.56
C TYR A 79 -6.08 -2.73 -0.53
N ILE A 80 -5.88 -3.54 -1.56
CA ILE A 80 -6.53 -4.83 -1.73
C ILE A 80 -5.57 -5.82 -2.37
N GLN A 81 -5.68 -7.10 -2.04
CA GLN A 81 -4.80 -8.13 -2.58
C GLN A 81 -5.45 -8.78 -3.80
N LEU A 82 -4.76 -8.79 -4.94
CA LEU A 82 -5.31 -9.29 -6.19
C LEU A 82 -4.33 -10.22 -6.90
N CYS A 83 -4.88 -11.19 -7.63
CA CYS A 83 -4.11 -11.87 -8.65
C CYS A 83 -3.89 -10.96 -9.87
N PRO A 84 -2.87 -11.18 -10.71
CA PRO A 84 -2.53 -10.28 -11.82
C PRO A 84 -3.65 -10.06 -12.85
N SER A 85 -4.55 -11.03 -13.04
CA SER A 85 -5.70 -10.87 -13.95
C SER A 85 -6.74 -9.91 -13.36
N CYS A 86 -7.11 -10.12 -12.10
CA CYS A 86 -8.02 -9.24 -11.38
C CYS A 86 -7.44 -7.84 -11.21
N HIS A 87 -6.13 -7.71 -10.98
CA HIS A 87 -5.47 -6.41 -10.85
C HIS A 87 -5.53 -5.59 -12.15
N ARG A 88 -5.22 -6.19 -13.30
CA ARG A 88 -5.34 -5.49 -14.60
C ARG A 88 -6.76 -5.06 -14.90
N LEU A 89 -7.75 -5.91 -14.61
CA LEU A 89 -9.16 -5.57 -14.78
C LEU A 89 -9.59 -4.44 -13.84
N PHE A 90 -9.03 -4.44 -12.63
CA PHE A 90 -9.23 -3.39 -11.66
C PHE A 90 -8.71 -2.07 -12.21
N ASP A 91 -7.45 -2.00 -12.65
CA ASP A 91 -6.79 -0.77 -13.14
C ASP A 91 -7.40 -0.19 -14.42
N GLN A 92 -7.86 -1.02 -15.36
CA GLN A 92 -8.38 -0.58 -16.65
C GLN A 92 -9.62 0.33 -16.58
N GLN A 93 -10.26 0.46 -15.40
CA GLN A 93 -11.51 1.18 -15.24
C GLN A 93 -11.38 2.37 -14.28
N ASN A 94 -10.62 3.42 -14.61
CA ASN A 94 -10.52 4.63 -13.74
C ASN A 94 -11.76 5.54 -13.72
N LYS A 95 -12.84 5.09 -14.37
CA LYS A 95 -14.14 5.73 -14.36
C LYS A 95 -15.23 4.69 -14.50
N CYS A 96 -16.41 5.01 -14.00
CA CYS A 96 -17.58 4.16 -14.17
C CYS A 96 -18.11 4.23 -15.62
N ARG A 97 -19.08 3.39 -15.97
CA ARG A 97 -19.72 3.39 -17.31
C ARG A 97 -20.33 4.75 -17.69
N LYS A 98 -20.73 5.57 -16.70
CA LYS A 98 -21.24 6.94 -16.90
C LYS A 98 -20.14 8.01 -16.91
N GLY A 99 -18.87 7.62 -16.84
CA GLY A 99 -17.72 8.52 -16.90
C GLY A 99 -17.29 9.16 -15.58
N HIS A 100 -17.98 8.89 -14.46
CA HIS A 100 -17.56 9.43 -13.16
C HIS A 100 -16.22 8.85 -12.71
N PRO A 101 -15.29 9.67 -12.20
CA PRO A 101 -14.01 9.19 -11.71
C PRO A 101 -14.21 8.31 -10.49
N TYR A 102 -13.34 7.30 -10.34
CA TYR A 102 -13.23 6.58 -9.08
C TYR A 102 -12.23 7.27 -8.15
N THR A 103 -12.73 7.92 -7.11
CA THR A 103 -11.95 8.50 -6.00
C THR A 103 -12.38 7.85 -4.68
N PRO A 104 -11.68 8.08 -3.55
CA PRO A 104 -12.12 7.58 -2.24
C PRO A 104 -13.55 8.02 -1.87
N GLN A 105 -14.00 9.19 -2.35
CA GLN A 105 -15.32 9.75 -2.06
C GLN A 105 -16.41 9.25 -3.02
N THR A 106 -16.04 8.79 -4.21
CA THR A 106 -16.98 8.40 -5.27
C THR A 106 -16.99 6.90 -5.55
N THR A 107 -16.22 6.12 -4.80
CA THR A 107 -16.01 4.68 -5.05
C THR A 107 -16.20 3.87 -3.79
N TYR A 108 -16.98 2.79 -3.90
CA TYR A 108 -16.90 1.68 -2.96
C TYR A 108 -16.59 0.40 -3.71
N VAL A 109 -15.88 -0.52 -3.04
CA VAL A 109 -15.62 -1.86 -3.56
C VAL A 109 -16.67 -2.78 -2.95
N ASN A 110 -17.46 -3.48 -3.77
CA ASN A 110 -18.45 -4.41 -3.25
C ASN A 110 -17.79 -5.70 -2.73
N ILE A 111 -18.58 -6.60 -2.13
CA ILE A 111 -18.08 -7.90 -1.62
C ILE A 111 -17.46 -8.81 -2.70
N ARG A 112 -17.64 -8.49 -3.98
CA ARG A 112 -17.05 -9.21 -5.12
C ARG A 112 -15.84 -8.48 -5.70
N GLY A 113 -15.41 -7.38 -5.09
CA GLY A 113 -14.30 -6.60 -5.58
C GLY A 113 -14.59 -5.60 -6.68
N HIS A 114 -15.83 -5.51 -7.14
CA HIS A 114 -16.11 -4.57 -8.22
C HIS A 114 -16.17 -3.15 -7.63
N ARG A 115 -15.35 -2.25 -8.20
CA ARG A 115 -15.52 -0.80 -7.99
C ARG A 115 -16.92 -0.43 -8.44
N ARG A 116 -17.65 0.25 -7.55
CA ARG A 116 -18.98 0.77 -7.78
C ARG A 116 -18.96 2.26 -7.52
N CYS A 117 -19.56 3.00 -8.45
CA CYS A 117 -19.61 4.44 -8.38
C CYS A 117 -20.73 4.84 -7.41
N LEU A 118 -20.37 5.52 -6.33
CA LEU A 118 -21.32 6.07 -5.35
C LEU A 118 -22.24 7.10 -6.00
N ILE A 119 -21.73 7.90 -6.94
CA ILE A 119 -22.53 8.87 -7.71
C ILE A 119 -23.61 8.18 -8.56
N CYS A 120 -23.34 6.98 -9.10
CA CYS A 120 -24.33 6.23 -9.86
C CYS A 120 -25.37 5.51 -9.00
N LYS A 121 -25.11 5.42 -7.68
CA LYS A 121 -25.98 4.70 -6.75
C LYS A 121 -27.07 5.60 -6.16
N GLY A 122 -26.90 6.92 -6.29
CA GLY A 122 -27.89 7.95 -5.98
C GLY A 122 -28.83 8.23 -7.14
#